data_AF-A0A5R9L4K6-F1
#
_entry.id   AF-A0A5R9L4K6-F1
#
_cell.length_a   1.000
_cell.length_b   1.000
_cell.length_c   1.000
_cell.angle_alpha   90.00
_cell.angle_beta   90.00
_cell.angle_gamma   90.00
#
_symmetry.space_group_name_H-M   'P 1'
#
loop_
_entity.id
_entity.type
_entity.pdbx_description
1 polymer ?
#
loop_
_entity_poly.entity_id
_entity_poly.type
_entity_poly.pdbx_seq_one_letter_code
_entity_poly.pdbx_strand_id
1 'polypeptide(L)'
;MKIKVLAAASLTLLATHLPVQAQDTLQYKLRITAPLVDYPQITDLPQRYVSMDQALESARGMYELSFWGIDALGNALVRPKSKPGKIWNGILKYGMTLGFSRFASELPIPLGEWAHEEFHRTVLGVNGIASKNGNWLPNRWDGTVYGVTDGQLSDLKKNHPASLLYAYTAGVQSEVLLNKRISVDDFYHKRTLPKGALLLYNAWYVHHYFRFSTSPGSDSAKVWAPTFESPLQTERDFAGADLTAWAYDMFNPERAFAERTKFKGGDGVNRRVGFSDLSKEAQDYLIRQKKLSLLNYLNPAIFFVNRIRLGRSFAFNFFTQYAPTHFGSDISLIVPVQLRERNLLFGVHRYDNRDQRYYGFELGMADHRISEKWLADVSLQAWQQPEAFLKNDHISGGAIHAKLFHEFSRPLSAYVSVHAKTSGWVMGNPYLASNVSAQLGLRLKVM
;
A
#
# COMPACT_ATOMS: atom_id res chain seq x y z
N MET A 1 -21.72 19.05 11.67
CA MET A 1 -22.97 18.26 11.87
C MET A 1 -23.00 16.90 11.14
N LYS A 2 -22.11 16.60 10.17
CA LYS A 2 -22.15 15.35 9.37
C LYS A 2 -21.38 14.14 9.94
N ILE A 3 -20.50 14.33 10.92
CA ILE A 3 -19.70 13.24 11.54
C ILE A 3 -20.51 12.42 12.55
N LYS A 4 -21.46 13.05 13.25
CA LYS A 4 -22.30 12.36 14.26
C LYS A 4 -23.25 11.34 13.62
N VAL A 5 -23.69 11.57 12.37
CA VAL A 5 -24.57 10.66 11.63
C VAL A 5 -23.83 9.41 11.14
N LEU A 6 -22.57 9.55 10.70
CA LEU A 6 -21.72 8.41 10.32
C LEU A 6 -21.30 7.56 11.52
N ALA A 7 -21.03 8.18 12.68
CA ALA A 7 -20.73 7.47 13.91
C ALA A 7 -21.96 6.70 14.42
N ALA A 8 -23.15 7.30 14.37
CA ALA A 8 -24.40 6.65 14.75
C ALA A 8 -24.76 5.48 13.83
N ALA A 9 -24.65 5.66 12.50
CA ALA A 9 -24.90 4.59 11.53
C ALA A 9 -23.91 3.42 11.69
N SER A 10 -22.62 3.70 11.97
CA SER A 10 -21.61 2.68 12.25
C SER A 10 -21.93 1.88 13.52
N LEU A 11 -22.41 2.54 14.58
CA LEU A 11 -22.83 1.90 15.83
C LEU A 11 -24.08 1.03 15.66
N THR A 12 -25.03 1.44 14.82
CA THR A 12 -26.24 0.63 14.51
C THR A 12 -25.92 -0.56 13.60
N LEU A 13 -24.98 -0.43 12.67
CA LEU A 13 -24.45 -1.54 11.85
C LEU A 13 -23.63 -2.54 12.69
N LEU A 14 -22.85 -2.05 13.66
CA LEU A 14 -22.16 -2.87 14.66
C LEU A 14 -23.13 -3.70 15.53
N ALA A 15 -24.33 -3.17 15.80
CA ALA A 15 -25.33 -3.83 16.64
C ALA A 15 -26.19 -4.86 15.89
N THR A 16 -26.30 -4.77 14.56
CA THR A 16 -27.23 -5.59 13.76
C THR A 16 -26.61 -6.80 13.07
N HIS A 17 -25.28 -6.97 13.10
CA HIS A 17 -24.58 -8.12 12.49
C HIS A 17 -24.18 -9.24 13.47
N LEU A 18 -25.11 -9.64 14.34
CA LEU A 18 -25.11 -10.95 15.00
C LEU A 18 -26.13 -11.88 14.31
N PRO A 19 -25.91 -13.20 14.28
CA PRO A 19 -24.95 -13.98 13.50
C PRO A 19 -25.58 -14.48 12.19
N VAL A 20 -24.99 -14.20 11.02
CA VAL A 20 -25.43 -14.89 9.80
C VAL A 20 -24.88 -16.32 9.85
N GLN A 21 -25.81 -17.25 10.10
CA GLN A 21 -25.65 -18.69 10.09
C GLN A 21 -24.93 -19.19 8.81
N ALA A 22 -24.27 -20.35 8.95
CA ALA A 22 -23.30 -21.01 8.05
C ALA A 22 -21.82 -20.61 8.28
N GLN A 23 -21.28 -20.94 9.45
CA GLN A 23 -19.85 -20.81 9.72
C GLN A 23 -19.10 -22.11 9.34
N ASP A 24 -18.24 -22.05 8.30
CA ASP A 24 -17.01 -22.85 8.28
C ASP A 24 -16.35 -22.82 9.65
N THR A 25 -15.97 -23.99 10.13
CA THR A 25 -15.34 -24.21 11.45
C THR A 25 -13.87 -23.79 11.47
N LEU A 26 -13.22 -23.68 10.31
CA LEU A 26 -11.82 -23.31 10.20
C LEU A 26 -11.66 -21.78 10.22
N GLN A 27 -11.18 -21.28 11.35
CA GLN A 27 -10.68 -19.92 11.50
C GLN A 27 -9.17 -20.01 11.73
N TYR A 28 -8.39 -19.12 11.13
CA TYR A 28 -6.99 -18.99 11.51
C TYR A 28 -6.84 -17.88 12.56
N LYS A 29 -5.88 -18.06 13.47
CA LYS A 29 -5.53 -17.09 14.52
C LYS A 29 -4.36 -16.21 14.14
N LEU A 30 -3.41 -16.74 13.37
CA LEU A 30 -2.24 -16.01 12.89
C LEU A 30 -1.80 -16.56 11.53
N ARG A 31 -1.49 -15.68 10.58
CA ARG A 31 -0.92 -16.06 9.27
C ARG A 31 0.21 -15.09 8.93
N ILE A 32 1.45 -15.59 8.93
CA ILE A 32 2.64 -14.80 8.60
C ILE A 32 3.27 -15.42 7.35
N THR A 33 3.62 -14.57 6.38
CA THR A 33 4.40 -14.96 5.21
C THR A 33 5.71 -14.17 5.26
N ALA A 34 6.82 -14.85 5.04
CA ALA A 34 8.15 -14.27 5.09
C ALA A 34 8.86 -14.60 3.76
N PRO A 35 8.88 -13.68 2.78
CA PRO A 35 9.74 -13.80 1.61
C PRO A 35 11.20 -13.67 2.05
N LEU A 36 11.99 -14.73 1.84
CA LEU A 36 13.38 -14.79 2.27
C LEU A 36 14.32 -14.32 1.15
N VAL A 37 13.96 -14.61 -0.09
CA VAL A 37 14.70 -14.22 -1.30
C VAL A 37 13.73 -13.61 -2.29
N ASP A 38 14.16 -12.54 -2.95
CA ASP A 38 13.44 -11.85 -4.02
C ASP A 38 14.44 -11.37 -5.09
N TYR A 39 14.47 -12.08 -6.21
CA TYR A 39 15.39 -11.85 -7.31
C TYR A 39 14.61 -11.35 -8.53
N PRO A 40 15.10 -10.35 -9.30
CA PRO A 40 16.41 -9.70 -9.19
C PRO A 40 16.46 -8.53 -8.19
N GLN A 41 15.35 -8.21 -7.53
CA GLN A 41 15.24 -6.97 -6.78
C GLN A 41 16.30 -6.80 -5.69
N ILE A 42 16.53 -7.80 -4.83
CA ILE A 42 17.56 -7.69 -3.78
C ILE A 42 18.96 -7.46 -4.37
N THR A 43 19.24 -7.99 -5.56
CA THR A 43 20.55 -7.82 -6.22
C THR A 43 20.66 -6.50 -6.98
N ASP A 44 19.55 -5.98 -7.50
CA ASP A 44 19.50 -4.72 -8.24
C ASP A 44 19.57 -3.51 -7.31
N LEU A 45 19.15 -3.66 -6.05
CA LEU A 45 19.23 -2.60 -5.05
C LEU A 45 20.70 -2.37 -4.62
N PRO A 46 21.30 -1.18 -4.83
CA PRO A 46 22.68 -0.87 -4.42
C PRO A 46 22.93 -1.13 -2.95
N GLN A 47 21.90 -0.89 -2.14
CA GLN A 47 21.91 -1.04 -0.70
C GLN A 47 21.74 -2.51 -0.23
N ARG A 48 21.30 -3.43 -1.12
CA ARG A 48 21.01 -4.86 -0.84
C ARG A 48 20.09 -5.09 0.38
N TYR A 49 19.04 -4.28 0.49
CA TYR A 49 18.00 -4.41 1.54
C TYR A 49 16.79 -5.19 1.01
N VAL A 50 15.68 -5.11 1.75
CA VAL A 50 14.41 -5.74 1.44
C VAL A 50 13.81 -5.23 0.13
N SER A 51 13.17 -6.13 -0.61
CA SER A 51 12.29 -5.79 -1.72
C SER A 51 10.97 -5.14 -1.26
N MET A 52 10.18 -4.63 -2.21
CA MET A 52 8.83 -4.08 -1.96
C MET A 52 7.91 -5.13 -1.37
N ASP A 53 7.89 -6.35 -1.91
CA ASP A 53 7.05 -7.42 -1.36
C ASP A 53 7.59 -7.92 -0.01
N GLN A 54 8.91 -7.98 0.18
CA GLN A 54 9.48 -8.26 1.50
C GLN A 54 9.09 -7.22 2.55
N ALA A 55 9.11 -5.93 2.18
CA ALA A 55 8.69 -4.85 3.06
C ALA A 55 7.18 -4.95 3.38
N LEU A 56 6.35 -5.17 2.35
CA LEU A 56 4.91 -5.33 2.48
C LEU A 56 4.55 -6.51 3.40
N GLU A 57 5.16 -7.68 3.17
CA GLU A 57 4.90 -8.89 3.96
C GLU A 57 5.44 -8.79 5.39
N SER A 58 6.58 -8.10 5.60
CA SER A 58 7.10 -7.82 6.94
C SER A 58 6.12 -6.92 7.72
N ALA A 59 5.64 -5.84 7.09
CA ALA A 59 4.63 -4.97 7.69
C ALA A 59 3.34 -5.72 8.01
N ARG A 60 2.81 -6.49 7.05
CA ARG A 60 1.62 -7.30 7.24
C ARG A 60 1.79 -8.31 8.38
N GLY A 61 2.93 -9.00 8.43
CA GLY A 61 3.26 -9.99 9.45
C GLY A 61 3.34 -9.36 10.85
N MET A 62 3.92 -8.16 10.97
CA MET A 62 3.98 -7.43 12.23
C MET A 62 2.58 -7.01 12.70
N TYR A 63 1.74 -6.42 11.82
CA TYR A 63 0.35 -6.12 12.18
C TYR A 63 -0.45 -7.36 12.57
N GLU A 64 -0.29 -8.48 11.85
CA GLU A 64 -0.92 -9.76 12.19
C GLU A 64 -0.54 -10.21 13.62
N LEU A 65 0.76 -10.18 13.93
CA LEU A 65 1.26 -10.55 15.25
C LEU A 65 0.75 -9.61 16.35
N SER A 66 0.82 -8.29 16.13
CA SER A 66 0.34 -7.29 17.08
C SER A 66 -1.15 -7.42 17.34
N PHE A 67 -1.96 -7.66 16.30
CA PHE A 67 -3.40 -7.80 16.45
C PHE A 67 -3.79 -9.12 17.09
N TRP A 68 -3.01 -10.18 16.89
CA TRP A 68 -3.15 -11.42 17.66
C TRP A 68 -2.92 -11.17 19.16
N GLY A 69 -1.89 -10.40 19.51
CA GLY A 69 -1.65 -9.96 20.89
C GLY A 69 -2.79 -9.10 21.45
N ILE A 70 -3.29 -8.14 20.67
CA ILE A 70 -4.44 -7.29 21.06
C ILE A 70 -5.71 -8.11 21.25
N ASP A 71 -5.95 -9.13 20.40
CA ASP A 71 -7.09 -10.02 20.57
C ASP A 71 -7.02 -10.79 21.90
N ALA A 72 -5.86 -11.36 22.21
CA ALA A 72 -5.61 -12.05 23.46
C ALA A 72 -5.80 -11.13 24.68
N LEU A 73 -5.21 -9.93 24.66
CA LEU A 73 -5.35 -8.94 25.73
C LEU A 73 -6.81 -8.48 25.88
N GLY A 74 -7.51 -8.21 24.79
CA GLY A 74 -8.92 -7.83 24.81
C GLY A 74 -9.81 -8.92 25.44
N ASN A 75 -9.54 -10.20 25.15
CA ASN A 75 -10.24 -11.34 25.77
C ASN A 75 -9.96 -11.45 27.27
N ALA A 76 -8.76 -11.09 27.72
CA ALA A 76 -8.38 -11.07 29.12
C ALA A 76 -9.08 -9.92 29.89
N LEU A 77 -9.13 -8.72 29.30
CA LEU A 77 -9.73 -7.53 29.89
C LEU A 77 -11.27 -7.58 29.90
N VAL A 78 -11.89 -7.99 28.78
CA VAL A 78 -13.35 -8.07 28.64
C VAL A 78 -13.73 -9.45 28.10
N ARG A 79 -14.22 -10.32 28.99
CA ARG A 79 -14.56 -11.71 28.63
C ARG A 79 -15.80 -11.76 27.73
N PRO A 80 -15.74 -12.34 26.51
CA PRO A 80 -16.85 -12.36 25.56
C PRO A 80 -17.88 -13.47 25.84
N LYS A 81 -18.30 -13.64 27.10
CA LYS A 81 -19.22 -14.73 27.52
C LYS A 81 -20.70 -14.42 27.28
N SER A 82 -21.11 -13.15 27.42
CA SER A 82 -22.48 -12.68 27.20
C SER A 82 -22.60 -11.87 25.91
N LYS A 83 -23.82 -11.64 25.40
CA LYS A 83 -24.03 -10.76 24.23
C LYS A 83 -23.44 -9.34 24.47
N PRO A 84 -23.73 -8.65 25.60
CA PRO A 84 -23.08 -7.37 25.89
C PRO A 84 -21.56 -7.47 26.00
N GLY A 85 -21.05 -8.55 26.62
CA GLY A 85 -19.60 -8.78 26.75
C GLY A 85 -18.91 -8.95 25.39
N LYS A 86 -19.55 -9.62 24.43
CA LYS A 86 -19.04 -9.76 23.05
C LYS A 86 -18.95 -8.41 22.33
N ILE A 87 -19.98 -7.56 22.48
CA ILE A 87 -20.02 -6.23 21.88
C ILE A 87 -18.91 -5.36 22.45
N TRP A 88 -18.80 -5.27 23.79
CA TRP A 88 -17.75 -4.48 24.44
C TRP A 88 -16.35 -4.98 24.14
N ASN A 89 -16.14 -6.30 24.11
CA ASN A 89 -14.86 -6.90 23.69
C ASN A 89 -14.50 -6.50 22.26
N GLY A 90 -15.46 -6.55 21.33
CA GLY A 90 -15.25 -6.11 19.95
C GLY A 90 -14.90 -4.63 19.82
N ILE A 91 -15.63 -3.76 20.52
CA ILE A 91 -15.37 -2.31 20.54
C ILE A 91 -13.98 -2.02 21.12
N LEU A 92 -13.63 -2.64 22.25
CA LEU A 92 -12.33 -2.48 22.88
C LEU A 92 -11.19 -2.88 21.93
N LYS A 93 -11.26 -4.07 21.33
CA LYS A 93 -10.22 -4.54 20.41
C LYS A 93 -10.12 -3.68 19.16
N TYR A 94 -11.25 -3.21 18.61
CA TYR A 94 -11.22 -2.29 17.48
C TYR A 94 -10.56 -0.96 17.85
N GLY A 95 -10.88 -0.39 19.02
CA GLY A 95 -10.25 0.82 19.53
C GLY A 95 -8.74 0.64 19.74
N MET A 96 -8.32 -0.48 20.35
CA MET A 96 -6.91 -0.80 20.55
C MET A 96 -6.15 -1.01 19.23
N THR A 97 -6.74 -1.73 18.27
CA THR A 97 -6.11 -1.93 16.96
C THR A 97 -6.04 -0.64 16.15
N LEU A 98 -7.04 0.25 16.26
CA LEU A 98 -7.00 1.57 15.63
C LEU A 98 -5.91 2.46 16.25
N GLY A 99 -5.85 2.50 17.59
CA GLY A 99 -4.81 3.23 18.31
C GLY A 99 -3.41 2.69 17.96
N PHE A 100 -3.23 1.37 17.98
CA PHE A 100 -2.00 0.73 17.54
C PHE A 100 -1.66 1.10 16.09
N SER A 101 -2.61 0.98 15.16
CA SER A 101 -2.37 1.34 13.76
C SER A 101 -1.95 2.81 13.62
N ARG A 102 -2.55 3.74 14.38
CA ARG A 102 -2.17 5.16 14.30
C ARG A 102 -0.77 5.43 14.83
N PHE A 103 -0.45 4.92 16.02
CA PHE A 103 0.76 5.29 16.76
C PHE A 103 1.95 4.38 16.49
N ALA A 104 1.72 3.11 16.13
CA ALA A 104 2.79 2.17 15.83
C ALA A 104 3.26 2.25 14.37
N SER A 105 2.45 2.82 13.46
CA SER A 105 2.88 2.98 12.06
C SER A 105 4.05 3.91 11.91
N GLU A 106 4.08 4.95 12.74
CA GLU A 106 5.29 5.67 13.07
C GLU A 106 5.98 4.78 14.10
N LEU A 107 6.84 3.84 13.79
CA LEU A 107 7.79 3.25 14.75
C LEU A 107 8.96 2.78 13.89
N PRO A 108 10.18 2.66 14.43
CA PRO A 108 11.33 2.20 13.66
C PRO A 108 11.34 0.66 13.57
N ILE A 109 10.19 0.09 13.22
CA ILE A 109 9.95 -1.35 13.05
C ILE A 109 9.12 -1.56 11.78
N PRO A 110 9.10 -2.79 11.21
CA PRO A 110 8.35 -3.08 9.99
C PRO A 110 6.84 -2.91 10.14
N LEU A 111 6.35 -1.67 9.99
CA LEU A 111 4.95 -1.23 10.02
C LEU A 111 4.76 -0.15 8.94
N GLY A 112 3.66 0.63 9.01
CA GLY A 112 3.22 1.59 7.99
C GLY A 112 4.32 2.46 7.38
N GLU A 113 4.87 3.41 8.14
CA GLU A 113 5.87 4.35 7.59
C GLU A 113 7.15 3.66 7.15
N TRP A 114 7.60 2.63 7.87
CA TRP A 114 8.77 1.87 7.44
C TRP A 114 8.56 1.25 6.06
N ALA A 115 7.41 0.63 5.81
CA ALA A 115 7.10 0.05 4.50
C ALA A 115 6.90 1.13 3.43
N HIS A 116 6.31 2.27 3.80
CA HIS A 116 6.18 3.46 2.95
C HIS A 116 7.55 3.88 2.40
N GLU A 117 8.52 4.08 3.28
CA GLU A 117 9.87 4.50 2.90
C GLU A 117 10.63 3.41 2.12
N GLU A 118 10.47 2.12 2.45
CA GLU A 118 11.10 1.05 1.64
C GLU A 118 10.55 0.99 0.20
N PHE A 119 9.30 1.39 -0.03
CA PHE A 119 8.75 1.50 -1.39
C PHE A 119 9.45 2.61 -2.18
N HIS A 120 9.64 3.79 -1.58
CA HIS A 120 10.42 4.88 -2.18
C HIS A 120 11.85 4.42 -2.50
N ARG A 121 12.54 3.82 -1.52
CA ARG A 121 13.93 3.34 -1.65
C ARG A 121 14.09 2.29 -2.73
N THR A 122 13.08 1.45 -2.91
CA THR A 122 13.13 0.43 -3.93
C THR A 122 13.10 1.05 -5.33
N VAL A 123 12.19 1.99 -5.60
CA VAL A 123 12.13 2.63 -6.93
C VAL A 123 13.43 3.37 -7.22
N LEU A 124 13.97 4.09 -6.23
CA LEU A 124 15.29 4.71 -6.35
C LEU A 124 16.40 3.67 -6.61
N GLY A 125 16.38 2.58 -5.87
CA GLY A 125 17.41 1.54 -5.92
C GLY A 125 17.48 0.82 -7.26
N VAL A 126 16.35 0.43 -7.86
CA VAL A 126 16.37 -0.19 -9.21
C VAL A 126 16.82 0.77 -10.32
N ASN A 127 16.92 2.07 -10.02
CA ASN A 127 17.53 3.09 -10.87
C ASN A 127 18.97 3.44 -10.42
N GLY A 128 19.63 2.57 -9.67
CA GLY A 128 21.03 2.73 -9.25
C GLY A 128 21.27 3.76 -8.15
N ILE A 129 20.22 4.29 -7.51
CA ILE A 129 20.35 5.30 -6.46
C ILE A 129 20.29 4.64 -5.08
N ALA A 130 21.46 4.55 -4.45
CA ALA A 130 21.57 4.10 -3.06
C ALA A 130 20.89 5.12 -2.12
N SER A 131 20.01 4.63 -1.26
CA SER A 131 19.25 5.45 -0.32
C SER A 131 19.08 4.74 1.04
N LYS A 132 18.66 5.47 2.06
CA LYS A 132 18.48 5.00 3.43
C LYS A 132 17.08 5.37 3.94
N ASN A 133 16.48 4.49 4.73
CA ASN A 133 15.18 4.71 5.37
C ASN A 133 15.43 5.39 6.73
N GLY A 134 14.82 6.56 6.96
CA GLY A 134 14.87 7.26 8.24
C GLY A 134 14.48 6.33 9.39
N ASN A 135 13.44 5.53 9.19
CA ASN A 135 12.88 4.64 10.21
C ASN A 135 13.82 3.47 10.60
N TRP A 136 15.01 3.30 10.00
CA TRP A 136 16.06 2.42 10.53
C TRP A 136 16.89 3.07 11.66
N LEU A 137 16.81 4.39 11.82
CA LEU A 137 17.65 5.15 12.74
C LEU A 137 16.88 5.48 14.03
N PRO A 138 17.31 4.97 15.20
CA PRO A 138 16.64 5.24 16.48
C PRO A 138 16.55 6.74 16.82
N ASN A 139 17.47 7.56 16.29
CA ASN A 139 17.54 9.00 16.53
C ASN A 139 16.90 9.84 15.40
N ARG A 140 16.35 9.22 14.36
CA ARG A 140 15.81 9.92 13.18
C ARG A 140 14.61 9.19 12.61
N TRP A 141 13.54 9.20 13.40
CA TRP A 141 12.28 8.58 13.05
C TRP A 141 11.30 9.68 12.63
N ASP A 142 11.50 10.16 11.41
CA ASP A 142 10.81 11.31 10.82
C ASP A 142 10.06 10.97 9.51
N GLY A 143 10.04 9.71 9.08
CA GLY A 143 9.37 9.27 7.84
C GLY A 143 10.03 9.90 6.60
N THR A 144 11.31 9.59 6.38
CA THR A 144 12.09 10.19 5.28
C THR A 144 12.98 9.20 4.57
N VAL A 145 13.29 9.48 3.30
CA VAL A 145 14.35 8.78 2.55
C VAL A 145 15.50 9.73 2.27
N TYR A 146 16.70 9.32 2.67
CA TYR A 146 17.92 10.12 2.51
C TYR A 146 19.03 9.29 1.83
N GLY A 147 20.22 9.86 1.72
CA GLY A 147 21.36 9.28 1.00
C GLY A 147 21.44 9.71 -0.47
N VAL A 148 20.45 10.45 -0.96
CA VAL A 148 20.34 10.89 -2.35
C VAL A 148 20.91 12.29 -2.54
N THR A 149 21.66 12.50 -3.62
CA THR A 149 22.20 13.82 -4.02
C THR A 149 21.29 14.54 -5.01
N ASP A 150 21.42 15.87 -5.11
CA ASP A 150 20.67 16.65 -6.11
C ASP A 150 21.10 16.30 -7.54
N GLY A 151 22.35 15.89 -7.73
CA GLY A 151 22.86 15.40 -9.01
C GLY A 151 22.17 14.11 -9.46
N GLN A 152 21.99 13.14 -8.55
CA GLN A 152 21.26 11.91 -8.84
C GLN A 152 19.78 12.16 -9.15
N LEU A 153 19.12 13.06 -8.42
CA LEU A 153 17.73 13.44 -8.72
C LEU A 153 17.61 14.20 -10.04
N SER A 154 18.59 15.04 -10.37
CA SER A 154 18.65 15.73 -11.66
C SER A 154 18.83 14.76 -12.82
N ASP A 155 19.70 13.76 -12.66
CA ASP A 155 19.91 12.70 -13.66
C ASP A 155 18.65 11.84 -13.83
N LEU A 156 18.04 11.42 -12.72
CA LEU A 156 16.79 10.65 -12.75
C LEU A 156 15.66 11.44 -13.42
N LYS A 157 15.49 12.73 -13.10
CA LYS A 157 14.49 13.58 -13.75
C LYS A 157 14.71 13.67 -15.26
N LYS A 158 15.95 13.83 -15.68
CA LYS A 158 16.31 14.03 -17.08
C LYS A 158 16.18 12.75 -17.91
N ASN A 159 16.69 11.63 -17.40
CA ASN A 159 16.84 10.40 -18.16
C ASN A 159 15.70 9.40 -17.91
N HIS A 160 15.10 9.44 -16.72
CA HIS A 160 14.07 8.49 -16.27
C HIS A 160 12.94 9.20 -15.50
N PRO A 161 12.26 10.21 -16.08
CA PRO A 161 11.26 11.01 -15.37
C PRO A 161 10.11 10.16 -14.80
N ALA A 162 9.70 9.11 -15.50
CA ALA A 162 8.70 8.16 -15.01
C ALA A 162 9.14 7.45 -13.72
N SER A 163 10.43 7.10 -13.60
CA SER A 163 10.98 6.51 -12.37
C SER A 163 11.01 7.52 -11.22
N LEU A 164 11.32 8.80 -11.47
CA LEU A 164 11.26 9.84 -10.43
C LEU A 164 9.82 10.05 -9.93
N LEU A 165 8.87 10.18 -10.85
CA LEU A 165 7.45 10.33 -10.51
C LEU A 165 6.88 9.09 -9.81
N TYR A 166 7.36 7.90 -10.18
CA TYR A 166 7.01 6.68 -9.47
C TYR A 166 7.63 6.69 -8.07
N ALA A 167 8.90 7.08 -7.94
CA ALA A 167 9.55 7.18 -6.64
C ALA A 167 8.75 8.07 -5.70
N TYR A 168 8.21 9.23 -6.11
CA TYR A 168 7.35 10.05 -5.25
C TYR A 168 6.04 9.36 -4.82
N THR A 169 5.45 8.51 -5.65
CA THR A 169 4.13 7.93 -5.35
C THR A 169 4.19 6.56 -4.70
N ALA A 170 5.37 5.91 -4.72
CA ALA A 170 5.55 4.54 -4.27
C ALA A 170 5.18 4.34 -2.80
N GLY A 171 5.52 5.27 -1.90
CA GLY A 171 5.17 5.15 -0.48
C GLY A 171 3.68 4.95 -0.25
N VAL A 172 2.85 5.87 -0.76
CA VAL A 172 1.37 5.80 -0.69
C VAL A 172 0.81 4.50 -1.28
N GLN A 173 1.48 3.93 -2.28
CA GLN A 173 1.06 2.66 -2.85
C GLN A 173 1.24 1.49 -1.89
N SER A 174 2.14 1.59 -0.90
CA SER A 174 2.34 0.56 0.12
C SER A 174 1.09 0.35 0.98
N GLU A 175 0.42 1.42 1.43
CA GLU A 175 -0.80 1.34 2.24
C GLU A 175 -1.98 0.81 1.41
N VAL A 176 -2.09 1.25 0.16
CA VAL A 176 -3.13 0.79 -0.77
C VAL A 176 -2.95 -0.71 -1.06
N LEU A 177 -1.73 -1.16 -1.32
CA LEU A 177 -1.43 -2.56 -1.58
C LEU A 177 -1.64 -3.43 -0.33
N LEU A 178 -1.26 -2.94 0.85
CA LEU A 178 -1.47 -3.62 2.13
C LEU A 178 -2.98 -3.83 2.38
N ASN A 179 -3.80 -2.81 2.09
CA ASN A 179 -5.26 -2.93 2.18
C ASN A 179 -5.82 -3.98 1.22
N LYS A 180 -5.32 -4.05 -0.02
CA LYS A 180 -5.71 -5.09 -0.99
C LYS A 180 -5.38 -6.46 -0.44
N ARG A 181 -4.13 -6.67 -0.02
CA ARG A 181 -3.62 -7.95 0.48
C ARG A 181 -4.44 -8.46 1.66
N ILE A 182 -4.67 -7.59 2.66
CA ILE A 182 -5.48 -7.93 3.85
C ILE A 182 -6.93 -8.25 3.47
N SER A 183 -7.55 -7.41 2.63
CA SER A 183 -8.98 -7.56 2.29
C SER A 183 -9.24 -8.85 1.50
N VAL A 184 -8.36 -9.20 0.57
CA VAL A 184 -8.45 -10.43 -0.22
C VAL A 184 -8.14 -11.66 0.65
N ASP A 185 -7.05 -11.62 1.43
CA ASP A 185 -6.69 -12.74 2.31
C ASP A 185 -7.78 -13.04 3.33
N ASP A 186 -8.33 -12.00 3.99
CA ASP A 186 -9.39 -12.14 4.99
C ASP A 186 -10.74 -12.54 4.36
N PHE A 187 -10.97 -12.20 3.08
CA PHE A 187 -12.13 -12.68 2.36
C PHE A 187 -12.07 -14.18 2.13
N TYR A 188 -10.94 -14.73 1.67
CA TYR A 188 -10.79 -16.18 1.43
C TYR A 188 -10.63 -16.96 2.72
N HIS A 189 -9.90 -16.41 3.69
CA HIS A 189 -9.57 -17.05 4.95
C HIS A 189 -10.29 -16.37 6.10
N LYS A 190 -11.22 -17.09 6.75
CA LYS A 190 -11.87 -16.56 7.94
C LYS A 190 -10.84 -16.38 9.05
N ARG A 191 -10.82 -15.17 9.60
CA ARG A 191 -9.96 -14.74 10.71
C ARG A 191 -10.75 -14.46 11.97
N THR A 192 -10.05 -14.39 13.10
CA THR A 192 -10.58 -13.89 14.39
C THR A 192 -10.21 -12.43 14.69
N LEU A 193 -9.20 -11.87 14.01
CA LEU A 193 -8.58 -10.60 14.39
C LEU A 193 -9.31 -9.36 13.82
N PRO A 194 -9.32 -8.20 14.50
CA PRO A 194 -10.05 -7.00 14.06
C PRO A 194 -9.21 -6.00 13.21
N LYS A 195 -8.57 -6.45 12.12
CA LYS A 195 -7.82 -5.57 11.17
C LYS A 195 -8.68 -4.57 10.38
N GLY A 196 -10.01 -4.55 10.52
CA GLY A 196 -10.85 -3.53 9.88
C GLY A 196 -10.38 -2.10 10.24
N ALA A 197 -9.86 -1.94 11.46
CA ALA A 197 -9.25 -0.70 11.93
C ALA A 197 -8.01 -0.28 11.13
N LEU A 198 -7.16 -1.23 10.72
CA LEU A 198 -5.99 -0.96 9.88
C LEU A 198 -6.41 -0.54 8.47
N LEU A 199 -7.41 -1.20 7.90
CA LEU A 199 -7.96 -0.82 6.60
C LEU A 199 -8.47 0.63 6.61
N LEU A 200 -9.18 1.00 7.68
CA LEU A 200 -9.65 2.37 7.90
C LEU A 200 -8.48 3.35 8.07
N TYR A 201 -7.49 2.99 8.87
CA TYR A 201 -6.32 3.84 9.12
C TYR A 201 -5.56 4.11 7.82
N ASN A 202 -5.28 3.09 7.02
CA ASN A 202 -4.60 3.24 5.74
C ASN A 202 -5.39 4.11 4.77
N ALA A 203 -6.72 3.91 4.64
CA ALA A 203 -7.57 4.77 3.82
C ALA A 203 -7.56 6.23 4.30
N TRP A 204 -7.57 6.43 5.62
CA TRP A 204 -7.42 7.74 6.23
C TRP A 204 -6.05 8.35 5.99
N TYR A 205 -4.97 7.60 6.15
CA TYR A 205 -3.60 8.06 5.98
C TYR A 205 -3.41 8.61 4.57
N VAL A 206 -3.77 7.82 3.55
CA VAL A 206 -3.69 8.25 2.14
C VAL A 206 -4.48 9.53 1.91
N HIS A 207 -5.74 9.60 2.34
CA HIS A 207 -6.54 10.82 2.18
C HIS A 207 -5.99 12.01 2.97
N HIS A 208 -5.48 11.76 4.17
CA HIS A 208 -4.89 12.78 5.03
C HIS A 208 -3.61 13.34 4.42
N TYR A 209 -2.80 12.51 3.76
CA TYR A 209 -1.58 12.96 3.10
C TYR A 209 -1.89 13.86 1.89
N PHE A 210 -2.92 13.53 1.09
CA PHE A 210 -3.44 14.45 0.06
C PHE A 210 -4.03 15.73 0.67
N ARG A 211 -4.70 15.65 1.83
CA ARG A 211 -5.21 16.83 2.53
C ARG A 211 -4.07 17.73 2.98
N PHE A 212 -3.02 17.18 3.59
CA PHE A 212 -1.82 17.92 3.97
C PHE A 212 -1.18 18.60 2.75
N SER A 213 -0.98 17.82 1.67
CA SER A 213 -0.37 18.26 0.41
C SER A 213 -1.17 19.33 -0.35
N THR A 214 -2.45 19.52 -0.02
CA THR A 214 -3.32 20.56 -0.61
C THR A 214 -3.68 21.65 0.39
N SER A 215 -2.85 21.84 1.43
CA SER A 215 -3.08 22.79 2.51
C SER A 215 -1.87 23.70 2.72
N PRO A 216 -2.07 24.84 3.42
CA PRO A 216 -0.96 25.69 3.88
C PRO A 216 0.08 24.97 4.75
N GLY A 217 -0.24 23.78 5.28
CA GLY A 217 0.72 22.94 5.99
C GLY A 217 1.88 22.51 5.11
N SER A 218 1.64 22.21 3.82
CA SER A 218 2.71 21.86 2.87
C SER A 218 3.64 23.04 2.59
N ASP A 219 3.09 24.24 2.41
CA ASP A 219 3.85 25.49 2.24
C ASP A 219 4.69 25.80 3.49
N SER A 220 4.08 25.60 4.67
CA SER A 220 4.77 25.79 5.95
C SER A 220 5.93 24.80 6.11
N ALA A 221 5.72 23.52 5.74
CA ALA A 221 6.75 22.49 5.79
C ALA A 221 7.92 22.80 4.84
N LYS A 222 7.66 23.36 3.65
CA LYS A 222 8.71 23.81 2.72
C LYS A 222 9.64 24.86 3.35
N VAL A 223 9.13 25.71 4.24
CA VAL A 223 9.92 26.79 4.87
C VAL A 223 10.58 26.31 6.16
N TRP A 224 9.82 25.63 7.01
CA TRP A 224 10.25 25.27 8.36
C TRP A 224 11.11 24.01 8.40
N ALA A 225 10.78 22.95 7.66
CA ALA A 225 11.56 21.70 7.74
C ALA A 225 13.04 21.88 7.32
N PRO A 226 13.37 22.65 6.26
CA PRO A 226 14.77 22.93 5.92
C PRO A 226 15.62 23.55 7.02
N THR A 227 15.03 24.22 8.02
CA THR A 227 15.82 24.81 9.13
C THR A 227 16.34 23.77 10.12
N PHE A 228 15.82 22.54 10.06
CA PHE A 228 16.27 21.40 10.88
C PHE A 228 17.01 20.35 10.05
N GLU A 229 17.13 20.56 8.74
CA GLU A 229 17.84 19.64 7.86
C GLU A 229 19.32 19.97 7.77
N SER A 230 20.11 18.93 7.49
CA SER A 230 21.55 19.05 7.31
C SER A 230 21.91 19.89 6.07
N PRO A 231 23.00 20.67 6.13
CA PRO A 231 23.59 21.27 4.94
C PRO A 231 24.11 20.22 3.94
N LEU A 232 24.30 18.96 4.34
CA LEU A 232 24.71 17.89 3.45
C LEU A 232 23.51 17.34 2.66
N GLN A 233 23.57 17.39 1.33
CA GLN A 233 22.46 16.94 0.45
C GLN A 233 22.03 15.48 0.72
N THR A 234 22.99 14.61 1.02
CA THR A 234 22.76 13.18 1.32
C THR A 234 22.08 12.94 2.66
N GLU A 235 21.94 13.95 3.50
CA GLU A 235 21.25 13.88 4.80
C GLU A 235 19.92 14.62 4.79
N ARG A 236 19.47 15.09 3.64
CA ARG A 236 18.15 15.69 3.44
C ARG A 236 17.19 14.64 2.89
N ASP A 237 15.92 14.84 3.18
CA ASP A 237 14.87 14.03 2.56
C ASP A 237 14.90 14.20 1.02
N PHE A 238 14.58 13.14 0.27
CA PHE A 238 14.74 13.13 -1.19
C PHE A 238 13.64 13.90 -1.92
N ALA A 239 12.45 14.00 -1.34
CA ALA A 239 11.27 14.59 -1.97
C ALA A 239 10.68 15.76 -1.18
N GLY A 240 10.68 15.69 0.15
CA GLY A 240 9.86 16.54 0.98
C GLY A 240 8.43 16.00 1.05
N ALA A 241 7.44 16.84 0.73
CA ALA A 241 6.06 16.37 0.61
C ALA A 241 5.86 15.70 -0.77
N ASP A 242 5.86 14.37 -0.81
CA ASP A 242 5.89 13.57 -2.03
C ASP A 242 4.86 13.98 -3.07
N LEU A 243 3.61 14.16 -2.64
CA LEU A 243 2.49 14.40 -3.57
C LEU A 243 2.56 15.79 -4.21
N THR A 244 3.18 16.76 -3.54
CA THR A 244 3.45 18.08 -4.13
C THR A 244 4.65 18.05 -5.06
N ALA A 245 5.72 17.30 -4.73
CA ALA A 245 6.85 17.09 -5.63
C ALA A 245 6.42 16.34 -6.90
N TRP A 246 5.58 15.32 -6.74
CA TRP A 246 4.92 14.57 -7.81
C TRP A 246 4.10 15.47 -8.74
N ALA A 247 3.18 16.27 -8.18
CA ALA A 247 2.39 17.20 -8.96
C ALA A 247 3.27 18.26 -9.65
N TYR A 248 4.31 18.75 -8.98
CA TYR A 248 5.21 19.73 -9.56
C TYR A 248 5.93 19.19 -10.79
N ASP A 249 6.58 18.03 -10.69
CA ASP A 249 7.37 17.49 -11.79
C ASP A 249 6.49 16.93 -12.92
N MET A 250 5.29 16.41 -12.63
CA MET A 250 4.33 16.00 -13.68
C MET A 250 3.92 17.17 -14.58
N PHE A 251 3.70 18.35 -14.00
CA PHE A 251 3.29 19.54 -14.72
C PHE A 251 4.47 20.39 -15.22
N ASN A 252 5.70 20.02 -14.87
CA ASN A 252 6.93 20.70 -15.30
C ASN A 252 8.00 19.67 -15.73
N PRO A 253 7.73 18.83 -16.75
CA PRO A 253 8.65 17.77 -17.16
C PRO A 253 9.97 18.33 -17.72
N GLU A 254 9.90 19.43 -18.49
CA GLU A 254 11.07 20.04 -19.13
C GLU A 254 11.94 20.87 -18.16
N ARG A 255 11.40 21.24 -16.99
CA ARG A 255 12.13 22.07 -16.04
C ARG A 255 13.21 21.26 -15.34
N ALA A 256 14.48 21.67 -15.41
CA ALA A 256 15.53 20.91 -14.74
C ALA A 256 15.34 20.88 -13.21
N PHE A 257 15.72 19.77 -12.56
CA PHE A 257 15.60 19.63 -11.10
C PHE A 257 16.41 20.70 -10.35
N ALA A 258 17.58 21.06 -10.89
CA ALA A 258 18.46 22.09 -10.37
C ALA A 258 17.87 23.52 -10.41
N GLU A 259 16.78 23.75 -11.14
CA GLU A 259 16.08 25.04 -11.22
C GLU A 259 15.06 25.25 -10.09
N ARG A 260 14.94 24.31 -9.15
CA ARG A 260 14.16 24.51 -7.92
C ARG A 260 14.79 25.61 -7.07
N THR A 261 14.00 26.16 -6.15
CA THR A 261 14.47 27.20 -5.22
C THR A 261 15.70 26.70 -4.45
N LYS A 262 16.71 27.56 -4.24
CA LYS A 262 17.90 27.17 -3.47
C LYS A 262 17.56 26.75 -2.05
N PHE A 263 18.32 25.79 -1.50
CA PHE A 263 18.19 25.40 -0.11
C PHE A 263 18.70 26.51 0.82
N LYS A 264 17.93 26.87 1.86
CA LYS A 264 18.22 28.03 2.71
C LYS A 264 19.32 27.79 3.76
N GLY A 265 19.79 26.55 3.91
CA GLY A 265 20.76 26.13 4.94
C GLY A 265 22.06 25.51 4.41
N GLY A 266 22.37 25.63 3.11
CA GLY A 266 23.53 24.98 2.49
C GLY A 266 23.42 24.89 0.97
N ASP A 267 24.32 24.13 0.34
CA ASP A 267 24.36 24.01 -1.12
C ASP A 267 23.23 23.16 -1.69
N GLY A 268 22.89 23.40 -2.96
CA GLY A 268 21.88 22.63 -3.68
C GLY A 268 20.47 23.23 -3.64
N VAL A 269 19.48 22.41 -3.97
CA VAL A 269 18.08 22.83 -4.11
C VAL A 269 17.23 22.46 -2.91
N ASN A 270 16.22 23.27 -2.66
CA ASN A 270 15.11 22.91 -1.79
C ASN A 270 14.23 21.91 -2.56
N ARG A 271 14.29 20.65 -2.12
CA ARG A 271 13.53 19.55 -2.70
C ARG A 271 12.03 19.68 -2.40
N ARG A 272 11.67 20.32 -1.29
CA ARG A 272 10.27 20.56 -0.90
C ARG A 272 9.60 21.54 -1.85
N VAL A 273 8.43 21.12 -2.33
CA VAL A 273 7.48 21.94 -3.05
C VAL A 273 6.29 22.20 -2.12
N GLY A 274 5.85 23.45 -2.02
CA GLY A 274 4.61 23.81 -1.34
C GLY A 274 3.43 23.77 -2.32
N PHE A 275 2.21 23.61 -1.81
CA PHE A 275 1.02 23.66 -2.66
C PHE A 275 0.91 24.98 -3.45
N SER A 276 1.35 26.10 -2.86
CA SER A 276 1.36 27.42 -3.50
C SER A 276 2.42 27.59 -4.60
N ASP A 277 3.43 26.71 -4.66
CA ASP A 277 4.42 26.71 -5.75
C ASP A 277 3.88 26.03 -7.02
N LEU A 278 2.80 25.27 -6.90
CA LEU A 278 2.18 24.58 -8.02
C LEU A 278 1.43 25.59 -8.90
N SER A 279 1.46 25.37 -10.22
CA SER A 279 0.57 26.08 -11.14
C SER A 279 -0.89 25.86 -10.76
N LYS A 280 -1.78 26.76 -11.16
CA LYS A 280 -3.22 26.62 -10.87
C LYS A 280 -3.79 25.28 -11.36
N GLU A 281 -3.34 24.83 -12.52
CA GLU A 281 -3.72 23.53 -13.10
C GLU A 281 -3.26 22.35 -12.23
N ALA A 282 -2.00 22.37 -11.77
CA ALA A 282 -1.45 21.35 -10.88
C ALA A 282 -2.14 21.34 -9.51
N GLN A 283 -2.49 22.52 -8.97
CA GLN A 283 -3.28 22.64 -7.75
C GLN A 283 -4.66 21.99 -7.91
N ASP A 284 -5.37 22.32 -8.99
CA ASP A 284 -6.69 21.77 -9.26
C ASP A 284 -6.64 20.27 -9.50
N TYR A 285 -5.59 19.78 -10.17
CA TYR A 285 -5.33 18.35 -10.32
C TYR A 285 -5.15 17.66 -8.96
N LEU A 286 -4.28 18.17 -8.09
CA LEU A 286 -4.02 17.56 -6.80
C LEU A 286 -5.25 17.58 -5.88
N ILE A 287 -6.08 18.63 -5.97
CA ILE A 287 -7.40 18.69 -5.30
C ILE A 287 -8.35 17.60 -5.84
N ARG A 288 -8.35 17.32 -7.15
CA ARG A 288 -9.14 16.20 -7.71
C ARG A 288 -8.63 14.86 -7.19
N GLN A 289 -7.31 14.63 -7.20
CA GLN A 289 -6.70 13.42 -6.65
C GLN A 289 -7.05 13.19 -5.17
N LYS A 290 -7.05 14.25 -4.34
CA LYS A 290 -7.54 14.19 -2.96
C LYS A 290 -8.98 13.70 -2.84
N LYS A 291 -9.87 14.11 -3.74
CA LYS A 291 -11.27 13.66 -3.74
C LYS A 291 -11.35 12.19 -4.16
N LEU A 292 -10.57 11.78 -5.17
CA LEU A 292 -10.52 10.39 -5.63
C LEU A 292 -9.96 9.45 -4.56
N SER A 293 -9.05 9.92 -3.71
CA SER A 293 -8.53 9.12 -2.59
C SER A 293 -9.60 8.68 -1.59
N LEU A 294 -10.78 9.32 -1.58
CA LEU A 294 -11.92 8.88 -0.76
C LEU A 294 -12.46 7.51 -1.20
N LEU A 295 -12.19 7.07 -2.43
CA LEU A 295 -12.55 5.73 -2.91
C LEU A 295 -11.91 4.63 -2.06
N ASN A 296 -10.75 4.87 -1.42
CA ASN A 296 -10.13 3.90 -0.53
C ASN A 296 -10.97 3.56 0.72
N TYR A 297 -11.99 4.37 1.06
CA TYR A 297 -12.94 4.08 2.13
C TYR A 297 -14.06 3.12 1.71
N LEU A 298 -14.28 2.91 0.41
CA LEU A 298 -15.31 2.01 -0.08
C LEU A 298 -14.79 0.57 -0.02
N ASN A 299 -14.75 0.05 1.21
CA ASN A 299 -14.39 -1.31 1.54
C ASN A 299 -15.25 -1.78 2.72
N PRO A 300 -16.23 -2.68 2.52
CA PRO A 300 -17.10 -3.19 3.58
C PRO A 300 -16.35 -3.86 4.74
N ALA A 301 -15.12 -4.37 4.51
CA ALA A 301 -14.28 -4.97 5.54
C ALA A 301 -13.85 -3.97 6.63
N ILE A 302 -13.82 -2.66 6.32
CA ILE A 302 -13.63 -1.59 7.33
C ILE A 302 -14.72 -1.68 8.41
N PHE A 303 -15.96 -1.99 8.00
CA PHE A 303 -17.13 -2.08 8.86
C PHE A 303 -17.52 -3.54 9.14
N PHE A 304 -16.52 -4.43 9.24
CA PHE A 304 -16.64 -5.84 9.62
C PHE A 304 -17.40 -6.75 8.63
N VAL A 305 -17.78 -6.25 7.46
CA VAL A 305 -18.39 -7.06 6.40
C VAL A 305 -17.28 -7.59 5.50
N ASN A 306 -16.62 -8.65 5.94
CA ASN A 306 -15.53 -9.27 5.17
C ASN A 306 -16.05 -10.17 4.03
N ARG A 307 -17.31 -10.63 4.09
CA ARG A 307 -17.88 -11.60 3.13
C ARG A 307 -19.41 -11.47 3.06
N ILE A 308 -19.96 -11.26 1.88
CA ILE A 308 -21.39 -11.29 1.58
C ILE A 308 -21.73 -12.67 1.01
N ARG A 309 -22.58 -13.45 1.69
CA ARG A 309 -22.97 -14.80 1.23
C ARG A 309 -24.30 -14.75 0.49
N LEU A 310 -24.35 -15.35 -0.71
CA LEU A 310 -25.59 -15.65 -1.42
C LEU A 310 -25.74 -17.17 -1.52
N GLY A 311 -26.43 -17.76 -0.54
CA GLY A 311 -26.58 -19.22 -0.45
C GLY A 311 -25.33 -19.94 0.10
N ARG A 312 -25.27 -21.26 -0.08
CA ARG A 312 -24.22 -22.13 0.50
C ARG A 312 -22.93 -22.18 -0.31
N SER A 313 -23.03 -21.93 -1.61
CA SER A 313 -21.94 -22.13 -2.57
C SER A 313 -21.40 -20.86 -3.18
N PHE A 314 -21.92 -19.68 -2.81
CA PHE A 314 -21.48 -18.42 -3.37
C PHE A 314 -21.31 -17.36 -2.30
N ALA A 315 -20.16 -16.72 -2.31
CA ALA A 315 -19.87 -15.53 -1.53
C ALA A 315 -19.04 -14.56 -2.36
N PHE A 316 -19.17 -13.28 -2.06
CA PHE A 316 -18.36 -12.24 -2.68
C PHE A 316 -18.14 -11.09 -1.69
N ASN A 317 -17.19 -10.24 -2.01
CA ASN A 317 -17.10 -8.90 -1.44
C ASN A 317 -16.67 -7.97 -2.57
N PHE A 318 -16.61 -6.68 -2.30
CA PHE A 318 -16.06 -5.72 -3.24
C PHE A 318 -15.38 -4.60 -2.47
N PHE A 319 -14.37 -3.99 -3.07
CA PHE A 319 -13.80 -2.75 -2.56
C PHE A 319 -13.16 -1.97 -3.70
N THR A 320 -13.06 -0.66 -3.54
CA THR A 320 -12.34 0.17 -4.50
C THR A 320 -10.99 0.61 -3.98
N GLN A 321 -10.06 0.84 -4.89
CA GLN A 321 -8.77 1.41 -4.57
C GLN A 321 -8.49 2.61 -5.48
N TYR A 322 -7.81 3.60 -4.92
CA TYR A 322 -7.21 4.71 -5.62
C TYR A 322 -5.73 4.74 -5.24
N ALA A 323 -4.86 4.78 -6.26
CA ALA A 323 -3.43 4.96 -6.10
C ALA A 323 -2.91 6.04 -7.06
N PRO A 324 -2.10 7.00 -6.61
CA PRO A 324 -1.36 7.88 -7.50
C PRO A 324 -0.26 7.08 -8.21
N THR A 325 0.00 7.41 -9.47
CA THR A 325 1.02 6.73 -10.31
C THR A 325 1.88 7.76 -11.04
N HIS A 326 2.97 7.31 -11.64
CA HIS A 326 3.85 8.17 -12.43
C HIS A 326 3.18 8.80 -13.67
N PHE A 327 2.10 8.19 -14.17
CA PHE A 327 1.31 8.71 -15.29
C PHE A 327 0.01 9.40 -14.87
N GLY A 328 -0.33 9.42 -13.58
CA GLY A 328 -1.57 10.03 -13.07
C GLY A 328 -2.20 9.22 -11.93
N SER A 329 -3.14 8.34 -12.22
CA SER A 329 -3.69 7.46 -11.20
C SER A 329 -4.23 6.13 -11.73
N ASP A 330 -4.33 5.16 -10.83
CA ASP A 330 -5.11 3.94 -10.97
C ASP A 330 -6.31 4.00 -10.03
N ILE A 331 -7.50 3.74 -10.58
CA ILE A 331 -8.73 3.50 -9.81
C ILE A 331 -9.21 2.10 -10.14
N SER A 332 -9.33 1.25 -9.13
CA SER A 332 -9.74 -0.13 -9.32
C SER A 332 -10.98 -0.50 -8.51
N LEU A 333 -11.77 -1.41 -9.07
CA LEU A 333 -12.79 -2.17 -8.37
C LEU A 333 -12.32 -3.61 -8.27
N ILE A 334 -12.13 -4.10 -7.05
CA ILE A 334 -11.68 -5.45 -6.75
C ILE A 334 -12.83 -6.24 -6.15
N VAL A 335 -13.11 -7.42 -6.70
CA VAL A 335 -14.23 -8.30 -6.34
C VAL A 335 -13.69 -9.71 -6.09
N PRO A 336 -13.31 -10.04 -4.84
CA PRO A 336 -13.02 -11.42 -4.49
C PRO A 336 -14.32 -12.21 -4.37
N VAL A 337 -14.31 -13.43 -4.90
CA VAL A 337 -15.45 -14.34 -5.02
C VAL A 337 -15.04 -15.71 -4.51
N GLN A 338 -15.93 -16.35 -3.77
CA GLN A 338 -15.82 -17.74 -3.40
C GLN A 338 -16.98 -18.50 -4.04
N LEU A 339 -16.66 -19.40 -4.98
CA LEU A 339 -17.63 -20.27 -5.65
C LEU A 339 -17.34 -21.73 -5.28
N ARG A 340 -18.21 -22.32 -4.46
CA ARG A 340 -18.00 -23.61 -3.80
C ARG A 340 -16.69 -23.56 -3.00
N GLU A 341 -15.70 -24.35 -3.39
CA GLU A 341 -14.38 -24.43 -2.77
C GLU A 341 -13.33 -23.58 -3.51
N ARG A 342 -13.71 -22.84 -4.55
CA ARG A 342 -12.79 -22.05 -5.37
C ARG A 342 -12.77 -20.60 -4.93
N ASN A 343 -11.58 -20.08 -4.69
CA ASN A 343 -11.31 -18.68 -4.40
C ASN A 343 -10.88 -17.98 -5.70
N LEU A 344 -11.66 -17.02 -6.17
CA LEU A 344 -11.46 -16.30 -7.42
C LEU A 344 -11.39 -14.80 -7.18
N LEU A 345 -10.52 -14.10 -7.88
CA LEU A 345 -10.38 -12.64 -7.83
C LEU A 345 -10.73 -12.05 -9.20
N PHE A 346 -11.53 -10.99 -9.21
CA PHE A 346 -11.77 -10.16 -10.38
C PHE A 346 -11.41 -8.72 -10.05
N GLY A 347 -10.67 -8.06 -10.93
CA GLY A 347 -10.33 -6.65 -10.81
C GLY A 347 -10.58 -5.94 -12.13
N VAL A 348 -11.10 -4.73 -12.06
CA VAL A 348 -11.18 -3.80 -13.19
C VAL A 348 -10.45 -2.53 -12.79
N HIS A 349 -9.53 -2.09 -13.65
CA HIS A 349 -8.70 -0.92 -13.45
C HIS A 349 -9.08 0.17 -14.46
N ARG A 350 -9.07 1.41 -14.00
CA ARG A 350 -9.12 2.61 -14.81
C ARG A 350 -7.86 3.41 -14.56
N TYR A 351 -7.04 3.53 -15.59
CA TYR A 351 -5.81 4.30 -15.57
C TYR A 351 -6.07 5.67 -16.19
N ASP A 352 -5.93 6.72 -15.39
CA ASP A 352 -6.17 8.10 -15.81
C ASP A 352 -4.82 8.82 -15.93
N ASN A 353 -4.60 9.56 -17.02
CA ASN A 353 -3.58 10.61 -17.07
C ASN A 353 -4.24 12.00 -17.07
N ARG A 354 -3.58 13.04 -17.61
CA ARG A 354 -4.17 14.37 -17.63
C ARG A 354 -5.50 14.41 -18.39
N ASP A 355 -5.54 13.81 -19.58
CA ASP A 355 -6.60 14.02 -20.58
C ASP A 355 -7.29 12.72 -21.03
N GLN A 356 -6.65 11.57 -20.86
CA GLN A 356 -7.08 10.26 -21.35
C GLN A 356 -7.39 9.28 -20.22
N ARG A 357 -8.19 8.27 -20.58
CA ARG A 357 -8.54 7.15 -19.71
C ARG A 357 -8.35 5.84 -20.45
N TYR A 358 -7.69 4.91 -19.78
CA TYR A 358 -7.46 3.57 -20.26
C TYR A 358 -7.88 2.54 -19.21
N TYR A 359 -7.88 1.26 -19.58
CA TYR A 359 -8.46 0.20 -18.76
C TYR A 359 -7.58 -1.02 -18.66
N GLY A 360 -7.72 -1.75 -17.57
CA GLY A 360 -7.11 -3.05 -17.36
C GLY A 360 -8.00 -4.00 -16.60
N PHE A 361 -7.64 -5.27 -16.60
CA PHE A 361 -8.34 -6.33 -15.90
C PHE A 361 -7.37 -7.21 -15.12
N GLU A 362 -7.83 -7.70 -13.99
CA GLU A 362 -7.14 -8.66 -13.15
C GLU A 362 -8.04 -9.88 -12.93
N LEU A 363 -7.47 -11.06 -13.08
CA LEU A 363 -8.09 -12.34 -12.78
C LEU A 363 -7.17 -13.11 -11.87
N GLY A 364 -7.72 -13.74 -10.83
CA GLY A 364 -6.92 -14.53 -9.90
C GLY A 364 -7.65 -15.77 -9.41
N MET A 365 -6.86 -16.76 -9.00
CA MET A 365 -7.29 -17.94 -8.28
C MET A 365 -6.32 -18.16 -7.12
N ALA A 366 -6.85 -18.34 -5.92
CA ALA A 366 -6.04 -18.55 -4.71
C ALA A 366 -6.31 -19.92 -4.09
N ASP A 367 -5.31 -20.47 -3.42
CA ASP A 367 -5.33 -21.73 -2.69
C ASP A 367 -5.90 -22.90 -3.52
N HIS A 368 -5.57 -22.96 -4.81
CA HIS A 368 -5.96 -24.07 -5.66
C HIS A 368 -5.17 -25.32 -5.26
N ARG A 369 -5.87 -26.34 -4.74
CA ARG A 369 -5.26 -27.60 -4.36
C ARG A 369 -4.88 -28.42 -5.60
N ILE A 370 -3.58 -28.57 -5.83
CA ILE A 370 -3.02 -29.45 -6.86
C ILE A 370 -2.94 -30.89 -6.32
N SER A 371 -2.52 -31.05 -5.06
CA SER A 371 -2.52 -32.33 -4.35
C SER A 371 -2.51 -32.12 -2.83
N GLU A 372 -2.46 -33.20 -2.04
CA GLU A 372 -2.54 -33.14 -0.58
C GLU A 372 -1.51 -32.22 0.09
N LYS A 373 -0.35 -31.98 -0.53
CA LYS A 373 0.71 -31.12 0.01
C LYS A 373 0.96 -29.84 -0.79
N TRP A 374 0.25 -29.64 -1.90
CA TRP A 374 0.55 -28.59 -2.86
C TRP A 374 -0.65 -27.68 -3.13
N LEU A 375 -0.44 -26.37 -2.93
CA LEU A 375 -1.37 -25.30 -3.27
C LEU A 375 -0.75 -24.38 -4.31
N ALA A 376 -1.57 -23.86 -5.21
CA ALA A 376 -1.15 -22.80 -6.13
C ALA A 376 -2.07 -21.58 -6.04
N ASP A 377 -1.44 -20.41 -6.10
CA ASP A 377 -2.09 -19.15 -6.42
C ASP A 377 -1.63 -18.75 -7.83
N VAL A 378 -2.56 -18.30 -8.67
CA VAL A 378 -2.26 -17.77 -9.99
C VAL A 378 -3.06 -16.49 -10.20
N SER A 379 -2.42 -15.43 -10.67
CA SER A 379 -3.11 -14.23 -11.16
C SER A 379 -2.57 -13.78 -12.50
N LEU A 380 -3.47 -13.17 -13.27
CA LEU A 380 -3.25 -12.63 -14.60
C LEU A 380 -3.74 -11.19 -14.59
N GLN A 381 -2.96 -10.29 -15.16
CA GLN A 381 -3.33 -8.91 -15.40
C GLN A 381 -3.11 -8.59 -16.87
N ALA A 382 -3.98 -7.79 -17.46
CA ALA A 382 -3.68 -7.12 -18.71
C ALA A 382 -4.18 -5.68 -18.65
N TRP A 383 -3.51 -4.79 -19.39
CA TRP A 383 -3.76 -3.37 -19.30
C TRP A 383 -3.52 -2.65 -20.61
N GLN A 384 -4.20 -1.51 -20.73
CA GLN A 384 -3.77 -0.35 -21.48
C GLN A 384 -3.49 0.73 -20.45
N GLN A 385 -2.26 1.20 -20.32
CA GLN A 385 -1.87 2.26 -19.38
C GLN A 385 -1.40 3.48 -20.16
N PRO A 386 -1.60 4.71 -19.67
CA PRO A 386 -1.01 5.87 -20.31
C PRO A 386 0.52 5.74 -20.35
N GLU A 387 1.13 6.13 -21.47
CA GLU A 387 2.60 6.09 -21.59
C GLU A 387 3.25 7.13 -20.65
N ALA A 388 2.63 8.31 -20.51
CA ALA A 388 3.07 9.37 -19.62
C ALA A 388 1.90 10.29 -19.24
N PHE A 389 2.12 11.18 -18.28
CA PHE A 389 1.09 12.09 -17.77
C PHE A 389 0.51 13.05 -18.83
N LEU A 390 1.37 13.60 -19.70
CA LEU A 390 1.00 14.60 -20.73
C LEU A 390 0.85 14.02 -22.14
N LYS A 391 1.06 12.71 -22.32
CA LYS A 391 0.95 12.05 -23.64
C LYS A 391 -0.47 11.53 -23.86
N ASN A 392 -0.92 11.50 -25.11
CA ASN A 392 -2.19 10.87 -25.47
C ASN A 392 -2.04 9.38 -25.83
N ASP A 393 -0.82 8.84 -25.85
CA ASP A 393 -0.54 7.44 -26.18
C ASP A 393 -0.70 6.51 -24.97
N HIS A 394 -0.77 5.21 -25.25
CA HIS A 394 -0.83 4.17 -24.23
C HIS A 394 0.15 3.03 -24.52
N ILE A 395 0.50 2.31 -23.46
CA ILE A 395 1.21 1.05 -23.50
C ILE A 395 0.22 -0.09 -23.21
N SER A 396 0.20 -1.09 -24.08
CA SER A 396 -0.54 -2.34 -23.84
C SER A 396 0.39 -3.37 -23.24
N GLY A 397 -0.08 -4.13 -22.25
CA GLY A 397 0.75 -5.10 -21.56
C GLY A 397 -0.02 -6.06 -20.68
N GLY A 398 0.73 -6.89 -19.97
CA GLY A 398 0.18 -7.85 -19.02
C GLY A 398 1.21 -8.41 -18.06
N ALA A 399 0.72 -9.05 -17.00
CA ALA A 399 1.50 -9.73 -16.00
C ALA A 399 0.88 -11.08 -15.63
N ILE A 400 1.73 -12.03 -15.28
CA ILE A 400 1.36 -13.30 -14.66
C ILE A 400 2.11 -13.44 -13.35
N HIS A 401 1.41 -13.80 -12.29
CA HIS A 401 1.98 -14.16 -11.00
C HIS A 401 1.54 -15.56 -10.65
N ALA A 402 2.48 -16.46 -10.38
CA ALA A 402 2.22 -17.81 -9.93
C ALA A 402 3.00 -18.09 -8.65
N LYS A 403 2.32 -18.60 -7.62
CA LYS A 403 2.93 -18.97 -6.34
C LYS A 403 2.53 -20.39 -5.97
N LEU A 404 3.51 -21.25 -5.75
CA LEU A 404 3.34 -22.65 -5.40
C LEU A 404 3.80 -22.86 -3.96
N PHE A 405 2.93 -23.41 -3.12
CA PHE A 405 3.23 -23.74 -1.72
C PHE A 405 3.39 -25.25 -1.54
N HIS A 406 4.41 -25.62 -0.77
CA HIS A 406 4.60 -26.97 -0.24
C HIS A 406 4.30 -26.99 1.27
N GLU A 407 3.34 -27.80 1.69
CA GLU A 407 2.96 -27.94 3.10
C GLU A 407 3.77 -29.05 3.77
N PHE A 408 4.74 -28.66 4.61
CA PHE A 408 5.51 -29.62 5.43
C PHE A 408 4.69 -30.17 6.58
N SER A 409 3.85 -29.30 7.16
CA SER A 409 2.96 -29.60 8.27
C SER A 409 1.76 -28.66 8.22
N ARG A 410 0.75 -28.89 9.07
CA ARG A 410 -0.42 -28.00 9.17
C ARG A 410 -0.05 -26.52 9.37
N PRO A 411 0.92 -26.16 10.25
CA PRO A 411 1.28 -24.75 10.44
C PRO A 411 2.34 -24.23 9.48
N LEU A 412 3.19 -25.06 8.87
CA LEU A 412 4.38 -24.60 8.16
C LEU A 412 4.38 -25.04 6.69
N SER A 413 4.57 -24.06 5.81
CA SER A 413 4.75 -24.27 4.37
C SER A 413 5.91 -23.44 3.82
N ALA A 414 6.62 -23.96 2.81
CA ALA A 414 7.49 -23.16 1.95
C ALA A 414 6.74 -22.76 0.68
N TYR A 415 7.21 -21.72 0.01
CA TYR A 415 6.71 -21.35 -1.30
C TYR A 415 7.80 -20.92 -2.27
N VAL A 416 7.51 -21.11 -3.54
CA VAL A 416 8.20 -20.50 -4.68
C VAL A 416 7.18 -19.63 -5.41
N SER A 417 7.60 -18.46 -5.85
CA SER A 417 6.75 -17.51 -6.57
C SER A 417 7.49 -16.96 -7.76
N VAL A 418 6.81 -16.84 -8.89
CA VAL A 418 7.33 -16.24 -10.12
C VAL A 418 6.34 -15.19 -10.59
N HIS A 419 6.83 -13.97 -10.83
CA HIS A 419 6.06 -12.88 -11.37
C HIS A 419 6.75 -12.39 -12.65
N ALA A 420 6.04 -12.44 -13.77
CA ALA A 420 6.54 -11.97 -15.05
C ALA A 420 5.59 -10.91 -15.60
N LYS A 421 6.14 -9.81 -16.10
CA LYS A 421 5.36 -8.72 -16.69
C LYS A 421 6.04 -8.13 -17.92
N THR A 422 5.23 -7.62 -18.85
CA THR A 422 5.70 -6.72 -19.91
C THR A 422 5.95 -5.32 -19.34
N SER A 423 6.37 -4.38 -20.20
CA SER A 423 6.46 -2.97 -19.83
C SER A 423 5.12 -2.42 -19.33
N GLY A 424 5.17 -1.59 -18.30
CA GLY A 424 4.01 -1.08 -17.58
C GLY A 424 4.18 -1.14 -16.07
N TRP A 425 3.33 -0.41 -15.37
CA TRP A 425 3.31 -0.35 -13.92
C TRP A 425 2.40 -1.42 -13.33
N VAL A 426 2.86 -2.03 -12.25
CA VAL A 426 2.08 -2.92 -11.40
C VAL A 426 2.37 -2.50 -9.96
N MET A 427 1.33 -2.23 -9.17
CA MET A 427 1.48 -1.84 -7.77
C MET A 427 2.31 -2.87 -7.00
N GLY A 428 3.37 -2.43 -6.31
CA GLY A 428 4.29 -3.30 -5.58
C GLY A 428 5.41 -3.92 -6.43
N ASN A 429 5.56 -3.52 -7.70
CA ASN A 429 6.70 -3.86 -8.54
C ASN A 429 7.45 -2.59 -8.95
N PRO A 430 8.74 -2.44 -8.61
CA PRO A 430 9.47 -1.20 -8.84
C PRO A 430 9.90 -0.99 -10.31
N TYR A 431 9.84 -2.02 -11.15
CA TYR A 431 10.31 -1.97 -12.52
C TYR A 431 9.22 -1.45 -13.44
N LEU A 432 9.48 -0.39 -14.21
CA LEU A 432 8.57 0.08 -15.25
C LEU A 432 8.76 -0.69 -16.58
N ALA A 433 9.97 -1.18 -16.84
CA ALA A 433 10.26 -2.07 -17.97
C ALA A 433 9.74 -3.50 -17.74
N SER A 434 9.79 -4.34 -18.77
CA SER A 434 9.53 -5.78 -18.62
C SER A 434 10.45 -6.39 -17.57
N ASN A 435 9.90 -7.27 -16.73
CA ASN A 435 10.64 -7.88 -15.63
C ASN A 435 10.12 -9.29 -15.36
N VAL A 436 11.03 -10.19 -14.99
CA VAL A 436 10.72 -11.49 -14.40
C VAL A 436 11.40 -11.53 -13.04
N SER A 437 10.60 -11.72 -11.99
CA SER A 437 11.09 -11.90 -10.64
C SER A 437 10.68 -13.25 -10.08
N ALA A 438 11.53 -13.78 -9.21
CA ALA A 438 11.30 -15.02 -8.49
C ALA A 438 11.56 -14.82 -7.01
N GLN A 439 10.71 -15.43 -6.19
CA GLN A 439 10.80 -15.37 -4.73
C GLN A 439 10.75 -16.76 -4.12
N LEU A 440 11.46 -16.90 -3.01
CA LEU A 440 11.42 -18.08 -2.14
C LEU A 440 11.09 -17.61 -0.72
N GLY A 441 10.22 -18.34 -0.03
CA GLY A 441 9.88 -17.96 1.34
C GLY A 441 9.14 -19.02 2.13
N LEU A 442 8.74 -18.62 3.33
CA LEU A 442 8.00 -19.45 4.27
C LEU A 442 6.64 -18.83 4.59
N ARG A 443 5.69 -19.67 4.97
CA ARG A 443 4.38 -19.28 5.47
C ARG A 443 4.03 -20.11 6.71
N LEU A 444 3.72 -19.38 7.79
CA LEU A 444 3.25 -19.90 9.06
C LEU A 444 1.75 -19.64 9.20
N LYS A 445 0.98 -20.66 9.59
CA LYS A 445 -0.46 -20.58 9.87
C LYS A 445 -0.80 -21.22 11.21
N VAL A 446 -1.26 -20.42 12.16
CA VAL A 446 -1.78 -20.91 13.45
C VAL A 446 -3.30 -20.97 13.38
N MET A 447 -3.86 -22.12 13.76
CA MET A 447 -5.30 -22.43 13.73
C MET A 447 -5.99 -22.14 15.07
#